data_AF-A0A5B8VIE8-F1
#
_entry.id   AF-A0A5B8VIE8-F1
#
_cell.length_a   1.000
_cell.length_b   1.000
_cell.length_c   1.000
_cell.angle_alpha   90.00
_cell.angle_beta   90.00
_cell.angle_gamma   90.00
#
_symmetry.space_group_name_H-M   'P 1'
#
loop_
_entity.id
_entity.type
_entity.pdbx_description
1 polymer ?
#
loop_
_entity_poly.entity_id
_entity_poly.type
_entity_poly.pdbx_seq_one_letter_code
_entity_poly.pdbx_strand_id
1 'polypeptide(L)'
;MKRIFQFSLVGLILLVSSCASKYSKILNSKDNELRIKKANEYYENKKYAHAEELFQDLFPYLRGTPVMKMLFINSPIVPII
;
A
#
# COMPACT_ATOMS: atom_id res chain seq x y z
N MET A 1 -5.55 42.51 5.51
CA MET A 1 -4.90 41.39 6.25
C MET A 1 -5.63 40.04 6.14
N LYS A 2 -6.86 39.94 5.60
CA LYS A 2 -7.59 38.66 5.47
C LYS A 2 -7.17 37.79 4.26
N ARG A 3 -6.68 38.41 3.18
CA ARG A 3 -6.29 37.71 1.93
C ARG A 3 -4.96 36.94 2.03
N ILE A 4 -3.99 37.42 2.80
CA ILE A 4 -2.71 36.72 3.06
C ILE A 4 -2.93 35.43 3.86
N PHE A 5 -3.87 35.45 4.82
CA PHE A 5 -4.23 34.26 5.59
C PHE A 5 -4.90 33.19 4.70
N GLN A 6 -5.64 33.60 3.67
CA GLN A 6 -6.23 32.67 2.69
C GLN A 6 -5.21 32.08 1.72
N PHE A 7 -4.19 32.83 1.29
CA PHE A 7 -3.10 32.29 0.47
C PHE A 7 -2.24 31.26 1.23
N SER A 8 -2.04 31.47 2.53
CA SER A 8 -1.31 30.52 3.39
C SER A 8 -2.00 29.16 3.52
N LEU A 9 -3.34 29.10 3.39
CA LEU A 9 -4.10 27.86 3.52
C LEU A 9 -4.06 27.02 2.23
N VAL A 10 -3.98 27.67 1.06
CA VAL A 10 -3.92 27.01 -0.26
C VAL A 10 -2.54 26.41 -0.55
N GLY A 11 -1.46 27.03 -0.06
CA GLY A 11 -0.09 26.52 -0.25
C GLY A 11 0.18 25.18 0.43
N LEU A 12 -0.49 24.88 1.54
CA LEU A 12 -0.26 23.66 2.32
C LEU A 12 -0.84 22.39 1.65
N ILE A 13 -1.86 22.54 0.80
CA ILE A 13 -2.57 21.41 0.16
C ILE A 13 -1.75 20.83 -1.00
N LEU A 14 -0.88 21.62 -1.64
CA LEU A 14 -0.10 21.20 -2.81
C LEU A 14 1.10 20.29 -2.48
N LEU A 15 1.51 20.18 -1.21
CA LEU A 15 2.67 19.38 -0.79
C LEU A 15 2.37 17.88 -0.64
N VAL A 16 1.10 17.44 -0.65
CA VAL A 16 0.70 16.04 -0.43
C VAL A 16 0.70 15.18 -1.71
N SER A 17 0.75 15.77 -2.91
CA SER A 17 0.47 15.02 -4.15
C SER A 17 1.65 14.21 -4.76
N SER A 18 2.84 14.21 -4.14
CA SER A 18 4.06 13.70 -4.82
C SER A 18 4.39 12.21 -4.64
N CYS A 19 3.67 11.44 -3.81
CA CYS A 19 4.09 10.07 -3.44
C CYS A 19 3.31 8.90 -4.07
N ALA A 20 2.32 9.14 -4.96
CA ALA A 20 1.44 8.06 -5.44
C ALA A 20 1.97 7.25 -6.64
N SER A 21 2.86 7.81 -7.47
CA SER A 21 3.13 7.27 -8.81
C SER A 21 3.83 5.91 -8.82
N LYS A 22 4.71 5.62 -7.85
CA LYS A 22 5.45 4.35 -7.80
C LYS A 22 4.59 3.21 -7.23
N TYR A 23 3.76 3.51 -6.22
CA TYR A 23 2.89 2.52 -5.58
C TYR A 23 1.80 2.04 -6.52
N SER A 24 1.10 2.96 -7.18
CA SER A 24 0.02 2.61 -8.13
C SER A 24 0.52 1.77 -9.32
N LYS A 25 1.79 1.93 -9.72
CA LYS A 25 2.40 1.10 -10.77
C LYS A 25 2.63 -0.34 -10.32
N ILE A 26 3.06 -0.53 -9.07
CA ILE A 26 3.22 -1.86 -8.47
C ILE A 26 1.84 -2.49 -8.27
N LEU A 27 0.87 -1.72 -7.75
CA LEU A 27 -0.51 -2.16 -7.56
C LEU A 27 -1.15 -2.67 -8.86
N ASN A 28 -0.91 -2.02 -9.99
CA ASN A 28 -1.48 -2.43 -11.29
C ASN A 28 -0.60 -3.37 -12.11
N SER A 29 0.49 -3.89 -11.55
CA SER A 29 1.37 -4.82 -12.28
C SER A 29 0.68 -6.17 -12.49
N LYS A 30 0.82 -6.77 -13.69
CA LYS A 30 0.33 -8.13 -13.97
C LYS A 30 1.15 -9.23 -13.29
N ASP A 31 2.29 -8.86 -12.72
CA ASP A 31 3.27 -9.78 -12.16
C ASP A 31 2.95 -10.02 -10.67
N ASN A 32 2.23 -11.11 -10.39
CA ASN A 32 1.74 -11.41 -9.05
C ASN A 32 2.90 -11.66 -8.05
N GLU A 33 3.99 -12.29 -8.50
CA GLU A 33 5.18 -12.51 -7.66
C GLU A 33 5.84 -11.20 -7.22
N LEU A 34 5.98 -10.24 -8.15
CA LEU A 34 6.49 -8.91 -7.84
C LEU A 34 5.63 -8.20 -6.79
N ARG A 35 4.31 -8.31 -6.93
CA ARG A 35 3.33 -7.69 -6.02
C ARG A 35 3.39 -8.31 -4.63
N ILE A 36 3.53 -9.62 -4.53
CA ILE A 36 3.73 -10.34 -3.25
C ILE A 36 5.01 -9.87 -2.57
N LYS A 37 6.12 -9.82 -3.31
CA LYS A 37 7.41 -9.35 -2.78
C LYS A 37 7.33 -7.91 -2.28
N LYS A 38 6.66 -7.04 -3.04
CA LYS A 38 6.44 -5.65 -2.63
C LYS A 38 5.50 -5.51 -1.45
N ALA A 39 4.44 -6.30 -1.34
CA ALA A 39 3.56 -6.31 -0.19
C ALA A 39 4.32 -6.67 1.10
N ASN A 40 5.22 -7.67 1.04
CA ASN A 40 6.14 -7.99 2.13
C ASN A 40 7.08 -6.85 2.45
N GLU A 41 7.72 -6.25 1.44
CA GLU A 41 8.59 -5.10 1.64
C GLU A 41 7.83 -3.93 2.31
N TYR A 42 6.60 -3.63 1.88
CA TYR A 42 5.76 -2.62 2.52
C TYR A 42 5.42 -2.98 3.97
N TYR A 43 5.16 -4.25 4.26
CA TYR A 43 4.92 -4.74 5.61
C TYR A 43 6.14 -4.55 6.53
N GLU A 44 7.33 -4.96 6.07
CA GLU A 44 8.59 -4.77 6.81
C GLU A 44 8.91 -3.29 7.04
N ASN A 45 8.52 -2.44 6.08
CA ASN A 45 8.66 -0.99 6.19
C ASN A 45 7.55 -0.31 7.02
N LYS A 46 6.72 -1.08 7.75
CA LYS A 46 5.58 -0.59 8.56
C LYS A 46 4.51 0.17 7.76
N LYS A 47 4.48 -0.02 6.44
CA LYS A 47 3.48 0.57 5.53
C LYS A 47 2.30 -0.39 5.38
N TYR A 48 1.63 -0.67 6.50
CA TYR A 48 0.56 -1.67 6.58
C TYR A 48 -0.58 -1.41 5.60
N ALA A 49 -1.01 -0.15 5.44
CA ALA A 49 -2.06 0.21 4.48
C ALA A 49 -1.72 -0.19 3.04
N HIS A 50 -0.47 0.00 2.61
CA HIS A 50 -0.04 -0.34 1.25
C HIS A 50 0.09 -1.85 1.05
N ALA A 51 0.48 -2.57 2.11
CA ALA A 51 0.57 -4.01 2.11
C ALA A 51 -0.83 -4.65 2.07
N GLU A 52 -1.76 -4.17 2.90
CA GLU A 52 -3.14 -4.67 2.99
C GLU A 52 -3.88 -4.57 1.66
N GLU A 53 -3.82 -3.42 0.98
CA GLU A 53 -4.45 -3.21 -0.32
C GLU A 53 -3.88 -4.17 -1.40
N LEU A 54 -2.56 -4.41 -1.38
CA LEU A 54 -1.95 -5.41 -2.26
C LEU A 54 -2.41 -6.83 -1.91
N PHE A 55 -2.51 -7.18 -0.63
CA PHE A 55 -2.94 -8.51 -0.19
C PHE A 55 -4.42 -8.77 -0.48
N GLN A 56 -5.28 -7.76 -0.39
CA GLN A 56 -6.68 -7.85 -0.76
C GLN A 56 -6.85 -8.23 -2.23
N ASP A 57 -6.13 -7.55 -3.14
CA ASP A 57 -6.19 -7.85 -4.57
C ASP A 57 -5.58 -9.22 -4.90
N LEU A 58 -4.51 -9.59 -4.19
CA LEU A 58 -3.85 -10.89 -4.33
C LEU A 58 -4.60 -12.03 -3.62
N PHE A 59 -5.57 -11.73 -2.75
CA PHE A 59 -6.28 -12.73 -1.93
C PHE A 59 -6.85 -13.90 -2.73
N PRO A 60 -7.61 -13.69 -3.83
CA PRO A 60 -8.12 -14.80 -4.64
C PRO A 60 -7.01 -15.64 -5.31
N TYR A 61 -5.86 -15.04 -5.61
CA TYR A 61 -4.71 -15.72 -6.22
C TYR A 61 -3.88 -16.48 -5.18
N LEU A 62 -3.72 -15.91 -3.99
CA LEU A 62 -2.94 -16.48 -2.90
C LEU A 62 -3.68 -17.58 -2.16
N ARG A 63 -5.02 -17.63 -2.24
CA ARG A 63 -5.84 -18.66 -1.60
C ARG A 63 -5.39 -20.06 -2.02
N GLY A 64 -4.94 -20.85 -1.05
CA GLY A 64 -4.46 -22.23 -1.27
C GLY A 64 -2.99 -22.34 -1.65
N THR A 65 -2.26 -21.21 -1.74
CA THR A 65 -0.81 -21.22 -2.01
C THR A 65 -0.01 -21.30 -0.69
N PRO A 66 1.20 -21.90 -0.71
CA PRO A 66 2.09 -21.90 0.45
C PRO A 66 2.54 -20.48 0.83
N VAL A 67 2.54 -19.55 -0.14
CA VAL A 67 2.87 -18.13 0.07
C VAL A 67 1.92 -17.49 1.07
N MET A 68 0.61 -17.73 0.95
CA MET A 68 -0.38 -17.26 1.91
C MET A 68 -0.04 -17.72 3.34
N LYS A 69 0.27 -19.01 3.52
CA LYS A 69 0.66 -19.55 4.83
C LYS A 69 1.92 -18.87 5.37
N MET A 70 2.91 -18.61 4.51
CA MET A 70 4.13 -17.89 4.89
C MET A 70 3.86 -16.42 5.28
N LEU A 71 2.93 -15.75 4.60
CA LEU A 71 2.48 -14.40 4.96
C LEU A 71 1.82 -14.36 6.33
N PHE A 72 0.89 -15.27 6.60
CA PHE A 72 0.22 -15.39 7.90
C PHE A 72 1.21 -15.62 9.06
N ILE A 73 2.29 -16.37 8.82
CA ILE A 73 3.30 -16.67 9.85
C ILE A 73 4.18 -15.44 10.15
N ASN A 74 4.54 -14.66 9.13
CA ASN A 74 5.45 -13.52 9.28
C ASN A 74 4.72 -12.19 9.54
N SER A 75 3.39 -12.16 9.37
CA SER A 75 2.62 -10.92 9.30
C SER A 75 1.22 -11.08 9.92
N PRO A 76 0.98 -10.61 11.16
CA PRO A 76 -0.33 -10.62 11.82
C PRO A 76 -1.40 -9.68 11.21
N ILE A 77 -1.23 -9.18 9.97
CA ILE A 77 -2.16 -8.25 9.30
C ILE A 77 -3.41 -8.89 8.70
N VAL A 78 -3.55 -10.21 8.78
CA VAL A 78 -4.77 -10.87 8.33
C VAL A 78 -5.58 -11.38 9.53
N PRO A 79 -6.08 -10.53 10.45
CA PRO A 79 -7.08 -10.94 11.43
C PRO A 79 -8.49 -10.53 11.00
N ILE A 80 -8.75 -10.25 9.71
CA ILE A 80 -10.07 -9.79 9.25
C ILE A 80 -10.41 -10.33 7.84
N ILE A 81 -10.46 -11.65 7.67
CA ILE A 81 -11.42 -12.33 6.78
C ILE A 81 -11.74 -13.70 7.40
#